data_AF-A0A2T1K9X4-F1
#
_entry.id   AF-A0A2T1K9X4-F1
#
_cell.length_a   1.000
_cell.length_b   1.000
_cell.length_c   1.000
_cell.angle_alpha   90.00
_cell.angle_beta   90.00
_cell.angle_gamma   90.00
#
_symmetry.space_group_name_H-M   'P 1'
#
loop_
_entity.id
_entity.type
_entity.pdbx_description
1 polymer ?
#
loop_
_entity_poly.entity_id
_entity_poly.type
_entity_poly.pdbx_seq_one_letter_code
_entity_poly.pdbx_strand_id
1 'polypeptide(L)'
;MGYKFFRPRRFIMFAIPGLALVLAGCSADRYFMVPKDGVEDIRAAVHTQRATLVTMENNATVRQEQLLQHNQTATQSILDAISTQVERPSCPPAVQPVCPSVSEDRGRADRLKGKVIVGELEKFYLAGPGHIYTARIDSGAETSSIHARNVKRFERDGGNWVRFEVPVPGADGEWATMEREISRRVRVIQASAEEAERRVVVELQFAIGDHQQVAEFTLADRANLTYEVLIGRNILRDVMLIDVGKEFATELPDSYRERATTGDDS
;
A
#
# COMPACT_ATOMS: atom_id res chain seq x y z
N MET A 1 64.30 -21.63 -15.79
CA MET A 1 64.78 -22.75 -14.96
C MET A 1 63.57 -23.61 -14.58
N GLY A 2 63.46 -24.83 -15.13
CA GLY A 2 62.49 -25.89 -14.75
C GLY A 2 60.99 -25.59 -15.00
N TYR A 3 60.09 -26.49 -15.43
CA TYR A 3 60.06 -27.95 -15.42
C TYR A 3 59.14 -28.49 -16.54
N LYS A 4 59.21 -29.80 -16.74
CA LYS A 4 58.84 -30.62 -17.91
C LYS A 4 57.35 -31.02 -17.99
N PHE A 5 56.94 -31.29 -19.24
CA PHE A 5 56.03 -32.34 -19.77
C PHE A 5 55.14 -33.16 -18.82
N PHE A 6 53.87 -33.34 -19.22
CA PHE A 6 53.20 -34.66 -19.19
C PHE A 6 52.04 -34.75 -20.21
N ARG A 7 51.88 -35.92 -20.84
CA ARG A 7 50.87 -36.32 -21.85
C ARG A 7 49.96 -37.38 -21.19
N PRO A 8 48.66 -37.52 -21.51
CA PRO A 8 48.17 -38.73 -22.24
C PRO A 8 46.89 -38.48 -23.10
N ARG A 9 46.79 -38.99 -24.34
CA ARG A 9 46.20 -40.26 -24.88
C ARG A 9 44.66 -40.27 -25.16
N ARG A 10 44.37 -40.62 -26.43
CA ARG A 10 43.11 -40.98 -27.13
C ARG A 10 42.15 -41.89 -26.36
N PHE A 11 40.85 -41.87 -26.69
CA PHE A 11 40.02 -43.05 -27.11
C PHE A 11 38.58 -42.55 -27.47
N ILE A 12 38.23 -42.53 -28.76
CA ILE A 12 37.27 -43.42 -29.49
C ILE A 12 35.78 -43.01 -29.39
N MET A 13 35.32 -42.53 -30.53
CA MET A 13 33.94 -42.36 -31.02
C MET A 13 33.39 -43.71 -31.49
N PHE A 14 32.09 -44.01 -31.34
CA PHE A 14 31.20 -44.56 -32.39
C PHE A 14 29.81 -44.87 -31.80
N ALA A 15 28.78 -44.31 -32.44
CA ALA A 15 27.37 -44.58 -32.23
C ALA A 15 26.82 -45.33 -33.45
N ILE A 16 25.95 -46.33 -33.26
CA ILE A 16 25.15 -46.97 -34.31
C ILE A 16 23.77 -47.31 -33.74
N PRO A 17 22.65 -46.92 -34.38
CA PRO A 17 21.34 -47.50 -34.11
C PRO A 17 20.80 -48.34 -35.29
N GLY A 18 20.17 -49.47 -34.93
CA GLY A 18 18.88 -49.95 -35.42
C GLY A 18 18.70 -50.55 -36.83
N LEU A 19 18.19 -51.79 -36.89
CA LEU A 19 17.17 -52.23 -37.89
C LEU A 19 16.46 -53.53 -37.43
N ALA A 20 15.15 -53.60 -37.67
CA ALA A 20 14.19 -54.63 -37.21
C ALA A 20 13.66 -55.54 -38.35
N LEU A 21 12.75 -56.47 -37.99
CA LEU A 21 11.82 -57.31 -38.79
C LEU A 21 12.36 -58.69 -39.28
N VAL A 22 11.65 -59.84 -39.33
CA VAL A 22 10.21 -60.21 -39.16
C VAL A 22 9.96 -61.75 -39.11
N LEU A 23 8.91 -62.14 -38.35
CA LEU A 23 7.91 -63.25 -38.41
C LEU A 23 8.16 -64.62 -39.08
N ALA A 24 7.67 -65.68 -38.40
CA ALA A 24 6.75 -66.69 -38.97
C ALA A 24 5.96 -67.42 -37.86
N GLY A 25 4.63 -67.54 -38.01
CA GLY A 25 3.72 -68.27 -37.12
C GLY A 25 3.17 -69.55 -37.75
N CYS A 26 2.50 -70.39 -36.95
CA CYS A 26 1.74 -71.55 -37.43
C CYS A 26 0.29 -71.50 -36.89
N SER A 27 -0.68 -71.51 -37.80
CA SER A 27 -2.12 -71.67 -37.53
C SER A 27 -2.55 -73.10 -37.85
N ALA A 28 -3.27 -73.75 -36.92
CA ALA A 28 -3.96 -75.00 -37.19
C ALA A 28 -5.45 -74.82 -36.86
N ASP A 29 -6.28 -74.75 -37.90
CA ASP A 29 -7.74 -74.74 -37.77
C ASP A 29 -8.26 -76.16 -37.51
N ARG A 30 -8.60 -76.46 -36.25
CA ARG A 30 -9.55 -77.54 -35.91
C ARG A 30 -10.93 -76.90 -35.78
N TYR A 31 -11.79 -77.10 -36.77
CA TYR A 31 -13.21 -76.83 -36.60
C TYR A 31 -13.79 -77.87 -35.63
N PHE A 32 -13.90 -77.47 -34.36
CA PHE A 32 -14.57 -78.25 -33.32
C PHE A 32 -16.08 -78.05 -33.49
N MET A 33 -16.75 -78.96 -34.19
CA MET A 33 -18.21 -78.98 -34.20
C MET A 33 -18.70 -79.46 -32.82
N VAL A 34 -19.26 -78.53 -32.05
CA VAL A 34 -19.90 -78.82 -30.76
C VAL A 34 -21.32 -79.33 -31.04
N PRO A 35 -21.72 -80.50 -30.51
CA PRO A 35 -23.10 -80.98 -30.59
C PRO A 35 -24.07 -79.92 -30.02
N LYS A 36 -25.21 -79.70 -30.69
CA LYS A 36 -26.21 -78.70 -30.23
C LYS A 36 -26.99 -79.15 -28.99
N ASP A 37 -26.81 -80.39 -28.62
CA ASP A 37 -27.37 -81.08 -27.46
C ASP A 37 -26.80 -80.41 -26.19
N GLY A 38 -27.67 -79.65 -25.50
CA GLY A 38 -27.32 -78.88 -24.30
C GLY A 38 -27.18 -77.37 -24.51
N VAL A 39 -27.31 -76.85 -25.74
CA VAL A 39 -27.29 -75.40 -25.99
C VAL A 39 -28.48 -74.70 -25.32
N GLU A 40 -29.65 -75.35 -25.27
CA GLU A 40 -30.82 -74.82 -24.57
C GLU A 40 -30.63 -74.81 -23.04
N ASP A 41 -29.95 -75.81 -22.47
CA ASP A 41 -29.64 -75.84 -21.03
C ASP A 41 -28.65 -74.74 -20.65
N ILE A 42 -27.64 -74.49 -21.49
CA ILE A 42 -26.69 -73.38 -21.28
C ILE A 42 -27.40 -72.03 -21.41
N ARG A 43 -28.30 -71.87 -22.40
CA ARG A 43 -29.10 -70.65 -22.51
C ARG A 43 -29.98 -70.44 -21.29
N ALA A 44 -30.65 -71.49 -20.80
CA ALA A 44 -31.45 -71.43 -19.58
C ALA A 44 -30.59 -71.06 -18.35
N ALA A 45 -29.39 -71.62 -18.22
CA ALA A 45 -28.44 -71.28 -17.17
C ALA A 45 -27.96 -69.82 -17.26
N VAL A 46 -27.60 -69.33 -18.44
CA VAL A 46 -27.21 -67.93 -18.67
C VAL A 46 -28.36 -66.97 -18.39
N HIS A 47 -29.60 -67.31 -18.77
CA HIS A 47 -30.78 -66.54 -18.44
C HIS A 47 -31.01 -66.47 -16.93
N THR A 48 -30.84 -67.58 -16.22
CA THR A 48 -30.97 -67.65 -14.76
C THR A 48 -29.90 -66.83 -14.04
N GLN A 49 -28.65 -66.89 -14.50
CA GLN A 49 -27.56 -66.07 -13.96
C GLN A 49 -27.81 -64.57 -14.20
N ARG A 50 -28.27 -64.18 -15.38
CA ARG A 50 -28.63 -62.78 -15.68
C ARG A 50 -29.76 -62.30 -14.78
N ALA A 51 -30.80 -63.11 -14.59
CA ALA A 51 -31.88 -62.77 -13.66
C ALA A 51 -31.37 -62.58 -12.23
N THR A 52 -30.46 -63.45 -11.78
CA THR A 52 -29.85 -63.35 -10.45
C THR A 52 -29.00 -62.09 -10.31
N LEU A 53 -28.18 -61.74 -11.31
CA LEU A 53 -27.38 -60.52 -11.30
C LEU A 53 -28.25 -59.27 -11.24
N VAL A 54 -29.33 -59.21 -12.03
CA VAL A 54 -30.28 -58.08 -11.99
C VAL A 54 -30.93 -57.97 -10.61
N THR A 55 -31.30 -59.09 -9.99
CA THR A 55 -31.85 -59.05 -8.62
C THR A 55 -30.83 -58.59 -7.58
N MET A 56 -29.56 -58.99 -7.70
CA MET A 56 -28.51 -58.55 -6.78
C MET A 56 -28.18 -57.07 -6.96
N GLU A 57 -28.16 -56.57 -8.20
CA GLU A 57 -27.97 -55.16 -8.52
C GLU A 57 -29.10 -54.31 -7.92
N ASN A 58 -30.37 -54.72 -8.13
CA ASN A 58 -31.52 -54.04 -7.53
C ASN A 58 -31.49 -54.07 -6.00
N ASN A 59 -31.05 -55.18 -5.39
CA ASN A 59 -30.91 -55.25 -3.94
C ASN A 59 -29.77 -54.34 -3.42
N ALA A 60 -28.69 -54.21 -4.19
CA ALA A 60 -27.58 -53.33 -3.85
C ALA A 60 -27.97 -51.85 -3.95
N THR A 61 -28.71 -51.45 -4.98
CA THR A 61 -29.20 -50.07 -5.12
C THR A 61 -30.17 -49.69 -4.01
N VAL A 62 -31.14 -50.57 -3.70
CA VAL A 62 -32.09 -50.36 -2.59
C VAL A 62 -31.34 -50.23 -1.26
N ARG A 63 -30.34 -51.08 -1.00
CA ARG A 63 -29.54 -50.99 0.23
C ARG A 63 -28.74 -49.68 0.30
N GLN A 64 -28.19 -49.22 -0.82
CA GLN A 64 -27.47 -47.95 -0.89
C GLN A 64 -28.40 -46.77 -0.60
N GLU A 65 -29.59 -46.76 -1.19
CA GLU A 65 -30.59 -45.71 -0.94
C GLU A 65 -31.04 -45.69 0.52
N GLN A 66 -31.27 -46.85 1.13
CA GLN A 66 -31.61 -46.95 2.55
C GLN A 66 -30.50 -46.38 3.45
N LEU A 67 -29.23 -46.64 3.14
CA LEU A 67 -28.10 -46.10 3.90
C LEU A 67 -28.03 -44.57 3.79
N LEU A 68 -28.24 -44.02 2.59
CA LEU A 68 -28.26 -42.58 2.36
C LEU A 68 -29.42 -41.92 3.12
N GLN A 69 -30.62 -42.51 3.08
CA GLN A 69 -31.77 -42.01 3.82
C GLN A 69 -31.55 -42.06 5.34
N HIS A 70 -30.95 -43.13 5.85
CA HIS A 70 -30.64 -43.25 7.27
C HIS A 70 -29.62 -42.19 7.71
N ASN A 71 -28.58 -41.96 6.89
CA ASN A 71 -27.57 -40.93 7.17
C ASN A 71 -28.20 -39.53 7.18
N GLN A 72 -29.00 -39.20 6.16
CA GLN A 72 -29.72 -37.92 6.09
C GLN A 72 -30.64 -37.70 7.29
N THR A 73 -31.44 -38.71 7.66
CA THR A 73 -32.36 -38.60 8.80
C THR A 73 -31.60 -38.43 10.12
N ALA A 74 -30.50 -39.16 10.31
CA ALA A 74 -29.64 -39.01 11.48
C ALA A 74 -29.02 -37.62 11.54
N THR A 75 -28.49 -37.09 10.44
CA THR A 75 -27.92 -35.74 10.39
C THR A 75 -28.98 -34.68 10.68
N GLN A 76 -30.19 -34.82 10.15
CA GLN A 76 -31.28 -33.87 10.39
C GLN A 76 -31.70 -33.89 11.86
N SER A 77 -31.83 -35.07 12.46
CA SER A 77 -32.14 -35.20 13.89
C SER A 77 -31.06 -34.57 14.79
N ILE A 78 -29.78 -34.64 14.42
CA ILE A 78 -28.69 -34.00 15.14
C ILE A 78 -28.80 -32.47 15.02
N LEU A 79 -29.05 -31.95 13.82
CA LEU A 79 -29.23 -30.50 13.59
C LEU A 79 -30.42 -29.95 14.38
N ASP A 80 -31.54 -30.68 14.40
CA ASP A 80 -32.73 -30.29 15.16
C ASP A 80 -32.45 -30.31 16.68
N ALA A 81 -31.69 -31.30 17.17
CA ALA A 81 -31.27 -31.36 18.57
C ALA A 81 -30.34 -30.19 18.96
N ILE A 82 -29.39 -29.80 18.09
CA ILE A 82 -28.51 -28.63 18.30
C ILE A 82 -29.34 -27.35 18.34
N SER A 83 -30.30 -27.20 17.42
CA SER A 83 -31.19 -26.04 17.36
C SER A 83 -32.05 -25.89 18.63
N THR A 84 -32.53 -27.02 19.18
CA THR A 84 -33.43 -27.03 20.34
C THR A 84 -32.70 -26.78 21.66
N GLN A 85 -31.43 -27.18 21.78
CA GLN A 85 -30.67 -27.08 23.03
C GLN A 85 -29.86 -25.78 23.17
N VAL A 86 -29.81 -24.94 22.13
CA VAL A 86 -29.09 -23.66 22.15
C VAL A 86 -30.09 -22.52 22.01
N GLU A 87 -30.75 -22.16 23.12
CA GLU A 87 -31.31 -20.83 23.22
C GLU A 87 -30.17 -19.83 23.09
N ARG A 88 -30.23 -19.03 22.02
CA ARG A 88 -29.21 -18.01 21.73
C ARG A 88 -29.09 -17.14 22.98
N PRO A 89 -27.89 -17.02 23.58
CA PRO A 89 -27.73 -16.14 24.72
C PRO A 89 -28.20 -14.76 24.30
N SER A 90 -29.24 -14.28 24.99
CA SER A 90 -29.67 -12.90 24.91
C SER A 90 -28.46 -12.07 25.33
N CYS A 91 -27.80 -11.46 24.34
CA CYS A 91 -26.73 -10.53 24.62
C CYS A 91 -27.32 -9.47 25.55
N PRO A 92 -26.73 -9.23 26.74
CA PRO A 92 -26.96 -7.97 27.44
C PRO A 92 -26.78 -6.86 26.41
N PRO A 93 -27.61 -5.79 26.41
CA PRO A 93 -27.48 -4.72 25.44
C PRO A 93 -26.01 -4.32 25.42
N ALA A 94 -25.35 -4.59 24.30
CA ALA A 94 -23.96 -4.23 24.15
C ALA A 94 -23.95 -2.72 24.37
N VAL A 95 -23.27 -2.29 25.43
CA VAL A 95 -22.87 -0.89 25.55
C VAL A 95 -22.14 -0.65 24.26
N GLN A 96 -22.80 0.04 23.32
CA GLN A 96 -22.15 0.43 22.08
C GLN A 96 -20.86 1.08 22.55
N PRO A 97 -19.68 0.66 22.04
CA PRO A 97 -18.51 1.45 22.27
C PRO A 97 -18.90 2.81 21.72
N VAL A 98 -19.12 3.76 22.62
CA VAL A 98 -19.08 5.16 22.28
C VAL A 98 -17.67 5.24 21.73
N CYS A 99 -17.55 5.23 20.40
CA CYS A 99 -16.33 5.66 19.76
C CYS A 99 -15.97 6.91 20.54
N PRO A 100 -14.82 6.96 21.26
CA PRO A 100 -14.44 8.21 21.88
C PRO A 100 -14.54 9.18 20.72
N SER A 101 -15.47 10.13 20.83
CA SER A 101 -15.58 11.21 19.87
C SER A 101 -14.16 11.73 19.86
N VAL A 102 -13.43 11.41 18.79
CA VAL A 102 -12.06 11.85 18.64
C VAL A 102 -12.24 13.34 18.72
N SER A 103 -11.79 13.93 19.82
CA SER A 103 -11.94 15.36 20.08
C SER A 103 -11.59 16.06 18.77
N GLU A 104 -12.59 16.64 18.10
CA GLU A 104 -12.56 16.96 16.67
C GLU A 104 -11.56 18.10 16.32
N ASP A 105 -10.61 18.39 17.20
CA ASP A 105 -9.90 19.67 17.21
C ASP A 105 -8.37 19.55 17.19
N ARG A 106 -7.82 18.34 16.98
CA ARG A 106 -6.34 18.15 16.99
C ARG A 106 -5.68 18.02 15.62
N GLY A 107 -6.43 18.11 14.54
CA GLY A 107 -5.91 17.79 13.20
C GLY A 107 -5.58 16.30 13.06
N ARG A 108 -5.35 15.84 11.83
CA ARG A 108 -5.05 14.44 11.53
C ARG A 108 -3.67 14.33 10.90
N ALA A 109 -2.82 13.48 11.48
CA ALA A 109 -1.55 13.11 10.85
C ALA A 109 -1.16 11.69 11.26
N ASP A 110 -0.98 10.80 10.27
CA ASP A 110 -0.48 9.45 10.52
C ASP A 110 1.00 9.53 10.96
N ARG A 111 1.40 8.65 11.89
CA ARG A 111 2.78 8.65 12.41
C ARG A 111 3.40 7.26 12.31
N LEU A 112 4.66 7.21 11.87
CA LEU A 112 5.48 6.01 11.89
C LEU A 112 6.75 6.27 12.71
N LYS A 113 6.94 5.49 13.78
CA LYS A 113 8.07 5.65 14.73
C LYS A 113 8.21 7.09 15.26
N GLY A 114 7.08 7.74 15.54
CA GLY A 114 7.02 9.12 16.03
C GLY A 114 7.16 10.22 14.96
N LYS A 115 7.51 9.86 13.72
CA LYS A 115 7.62 10.81 12.60
C LYS A 115 6.27 10.95 11.91
N VAL A 116 5.90 12.18 11.55
CA VAL A 116 4.69 12.48 10.81
C VAL A 116 4.83 12.02 9.36
N ILE A 117 3.85 11.30 8.84
CA ILE A 117 3.79 10.91 7.43
C ILE A 117 3.15 12.08 6.66
N VAL A 118 3.89 12.62 5.70
CA VAL A 118 3.47 13.70 4.81
C VAL A 118 3.47 13.23 3.37
N GLY A 119 2.58 13.76 2.55
CA GLY A 119 2.56 13.58 1.10
C GLY A 119 3.63 14.39 0.37
N GLU A 120 3.61 14.36 -0.96
CA GLU A 120 4.44 15.24 -1.79
C GLU A 120 3.99 16.71 -1.74
N LEU A 121 2.71 16.94 -1.43
CA LEU A 121 2.10 18.24 -1.16
C LEU A 121 1.38 18.21 0.18
N GLU A 122 1.46 19.29 0.94
CA GLU A 122 0.76 19.42 2.21
C GLU A 122 0.16 20.81 2.41
N LYS A 123 -0.87 20.90 3.25
CA LYS A 123 -1.36 22.18 3.75
C LYS A 123 -0.39 22.72 4.80
N PHE A 124 0.09 23.93 4.56
CA PHE A 124 1.06 24.62 5.40
C PHE A 124 0.43 25.88 5.97
N TYR A 125 0.25 25.94 7.28
CA TYR A 125 -0.20 27.13 7.98
C TYR A 125 0.99 27.98 8.39
N LEU A 126 0.98 29.27 8.04
CA LEU A 126 1.98 30.25 8.45
C LEU A 126 1.44 31.13 9.57
N ALA A 127 2.08 31.08 10.75
CA ALA A 127 1.74 31.97 11.86
C ALA A 127 2.28 33.39 11.63
N GLY A 128 1.57 34.39 12.14
CA GLY A 128 1.74 35.80 11.78
C GLY A 128 0.53 36.24 10.96
N PRO A 129 0.56 36.11 9.62
CA PRO A 129 -0.57 36.49 8.78
C PRO A 129 -1.73 35.48 8.81
N GLY A 130 -1.53 34.31 9.42
CA GLY A 130 -2.57 33.29 9.58
C GLY A 130 -2.95 32.57 8.28
N HIS A 131 -2.10 32.59 7.26
CA HIS A 131 -2.42 32.07 5.93
C HIS A 131 -2.14 30.58 5.78
N ILE A 132 -2.92 29.90 4.93
CA ILE A 132 -2.74 28.48 4.59
C ILE A 132 -2.30 28.36 3.12
N TYR A 133 -1.09 27.85 2.91
CA TYR A 133 -0.50 27.60 1.60
C TYR A 133 -0.54 26.11 1.25
N THR A 134 -0.33 25.81 -0.04
CA THR A 134 0.05 24.46 -0.47
C THR A 134 1.57 24.40 -0.56
N ALA A 135 2.20 23.60 0.28
CA ALA A 135 3.65 23.49 0.33
C ALA A 135 4.14 22.23 -0.40
N ARG A 136 5.20 22.38 -1.19
CA ARG A 136 5.93 21.25 -1.78
C ARG A 136 6.87 20.64 -0.75
N ILE A 137 6.74 19.34 -0.52
CA ILE A 137 7.67 18.59 0.32
C ILE A 137 8.82 18.07 -0.55
N ASP A 138 10.05 18.55 -0.30
CA ASP A 138 11.19 18.30 -1.16
C ASP A 138 12.43 17.85 -0.37
N SER A 139 12.70 16.54 -0.41
CA SER A 139 13.91 15.95 0.19
C SER A 139 15.22 16.34 -0.52
N GLY A 140 15.14 16.85 -1.76
CA GLY A 140 16.29 17.32 -2.54
C GLY A 140 16.82 18.67 -2.06
N ALA A 141 15.97 19.51 -1.46
CA ALA A 141 16.36 20.81 -0.93
C ALA A 141 17.00 20.72 0.45
N GLU A 142 18.09 21.47 0.68
CA GLU A 142 18.71 21.56 2.01
C GLU A 142 17.89 22.42 2.97
N THR A 143 17.47 23.59 2.51
CA THR A 143 16.78 24.60 3.31
C THR A 143 15.40 24.89 2.72
N SER A 144 14.40 24.97 3.58
CA SER A 144 13.07 25.44 3.22
C SER A 144 13.08 26.88 2.71
N SER A 145 12.14 27.20 1.82
CA SER A 145 12.00 28.54 1.25
C SER A 145 10.54 28.95 1.16
N ILE A 146 10.30 30.24 1.29
CA ILE A 146 8.98 30.85 1.12
C ILE A 146 9.06 31.97 0.10
N HIS A 147 8.03 32.08 -0.73
CA HIS A 147 7.91 33.18 -1.66
C HIS A 147 7.75 34.48 -0.91
N ALA A 148 8.66 35.41 -1.16
CA ALA A 148 8.61 36.74 -0.59
C ALA A 148 9.06 37.79 -1.60
N ARG A 149 8.44 38.97 -1.53
CA ARG A 149 8.84 40.16 -2.30
C ARG A 149 9.08 41.36 -1.39
N ASN A 150 9.54 42.46 -1.97
CA ASN A 150 9.79 43.73 -1.26
C ASN A 150 10.65 43.57 -0.01
N VAL A 151 11.65 42.68 -0.08
CA VAL A 151 12.55 42.34 1.03
C VAL A 151 13.47 43.53 1.36
N LYS A 152 13.21 44.20 2.47
CA LYS A 152 13.94 45.40 2.93
C LYS A 152 14.56 45.14 4.30
N ARG A 153 15.88 45.27 4.39
CA ARG A 153 16.63 45.15 5.65
C ARG A 153 16.57 46.48 6.40
N PHE A 154 16.43 46.42 7.72
CA PHE A 154 16.47 47.59 8.59
C PHE A 154 17.02 47.21 9.97
N GLU A 155 17.37 48.21 10.77
CA GLU A 155 17.81 48.01 12.15
C GLU A 155 16.70 48.41 13.12
N ARG A 156 16.47 47.59 14.14
CA ARG A 156 15.54 47.87 15.25
C ARG A 156 16.16 47.36 16.54
N ASP A 157 16.27 48.25 17.52
CA ASP A 157 16.82 47.95 18.85
C ASP A 157 18.22 47.29 18.84
N GLY A 158 19.06 47.66 17.87
CA GLY A 158 20.41 47.10 17.69
C GLY A 158 20.46 45.71 17.03
N GLY A 159 19.30 45.17 16.63
CA GLY A 159 19.19 43.93 15.86
C GLY A 159 19.03 44.17 14.36
N ASN A 160 19.42 43.17 13.55
CA ASN A 160 19.19 43.19 12.10
C ASN A 160 17.82 42.60 11.78
N TRP A 161 16.93 43.38 11.20
CA TRP A 161 15.58 42.98 10.85
C TRP A 161 15.36 43.01 9.33
N VAL A 162 14.32 42.32 8.90
CA VAL A 162 13.84 42.35 7.52
C VAL A 162 12.32 42.52 7.51
N ARG A 163 11.86 43.41 6.63
CA ARG A 163 10.46 43.54 6.23
C ARG A 163 10.29 42.90 4.86
N PHE A 164 9.26 42.10 4.68
CA PHE A 164 8.96 41.43 3.42
C PHE A 164 7.46 41.20 3.27
N GLU A 165 7.02 40.92 2.05
CA GLU A 165 5.63 40.65 1.72
C GLU A 165 5.47 39.21 1.26
N VAL A 166 4.44 38.52 1.76
CA VAL A 166 4.02 37.17 1.33
C VAL A 166 2.64 37.25 0.64
N PRO A 167 2.37 36.42 -0.37
CA PRO A 167 1.08 36.47 -1.06
C PRO A 167 -0.05 35.98 -0.15
N VAL A 168 -1.23 36.57 -0.27
CA VAL A 168 -2.45 36.13 0.44
C VAL A 168 -3.11 35.02 -0.39
N PRO A 169 -3.23 33.78 0.13
CA PRO A 169 -3.84 32.68 -0.62
C PRO A 169 -5.29 32.97 -0.97
N GLY A 170 -5.65 32.83 -2.26
CA GLY A 170 -7.02 33.03 -2.73
C GLY A 170 -7.42 34.48 -3.03
N ALA A 171 -6.54 35.45 -2.80
CA ALA A 171 -6.73 36.85 -3.16
C ALA A 171 -5.64 37.30 -4.15
N ASP A 172 -5.99 37.32 -5.44
CA ASP A 172 -5.05 37.67 -6.50
C ASP A 172 -4.51 39.10 -6.33
N GLY A 173 -3.20 39.22 -6.19
CA GLY A 173 -2.52 40.51 -6.08
C GLY A 173 -2.53 41.13 -4.69
N GLU A 174 -3.09 40.46 -3.67
CA GLU A 174 -3.00 40.88 -2.27
C GLU A 174 -1.77 40.28 -1.57
N TRP A 175 -1.18 41.07 -0.67
CA TRP A 175 0.08 40.73 -0.01
C TRP A 175 0.06 41.15 1.45
N ALA A 176 0.44 40.23 2.32
CA ALA A 176 0.59 40.47 3.74
C ALA A 176 2.04 40.87 4.06
N THR A 177 2.21 41.98 4.80
CA THR A 177 3.52 42.45 5.24
C THR A 177 3.92 41.77 6.53
N MET A 178 5.16 41.29 6.59
CA MET A 178 5.74 40.69 7.79
C MET A 178 7.09 41.31 8.12
N GLU A 179 7.42 41.32 9.40
CA GLU A 179 8.73 41.72 9.91
C GLU A 179 9.31 40.63 10.81
N ARG A 180 10.57 40.27 10.58
CA ARG A 180 11.29 39.27 11.38
C ARG A 180 12.74 39.67 11.57
N GLU A 181 13.32 39.25 12.68
CA GLU A 181 14.76 39.33 12.89
C GLU A 181 15.47 38.39 11.90
N ILE A 182 16.59 38.83 11.33
CA ILE A 182 17.38 38.03 10.41
C ILE A 182 18.14 36.97 11.22
N SER A 183 17.95 35.69 10.90
CA SER A 183 18.73 34.62 11.55
C SER A 183 20.22 34.84 11.25
N ARG A 184 21.01 34.98 12.31
CA ARG A 184 22.46 35.31 12.29
C ARG A 184 23.36 34.22 11.66
N ARG A 185 22.78 33.15 11.13
CA ARG A 185 23.42 32.07 10.36
C ARG A 185 22.51 31.91 9.14
N VAL A 186 22.91 32.16 7.90
CA VAL A 186 23.74 31.29 7.06
C VAL A 186 24.10 32.09 5.80
N ARG A 187 25.31 31.87 5.28
CA ARG A 187 25.72 32.29 3.93
C ARG A 187 25.16 31.24 2.97
N VAL A 188 23.99 31.46 2.37
CA VAL A 188 23.46 30.55 1.34
C VAL A 188 24.35 30.70 0.10
N ILE A 189 25.28 29.78 -0.09
CA ILE A 189 26.12 29.70 -1.28
C ILE A 189 25.49 28.62 -2.17
N GLN A 190 24.79 29.03 -3.23
CA GLN A 190 24.51 28.10 -4.33
C GLN A 190 25.80 27.93 -5.14
N ALA A 191 26.20 26.68 -5.37
CA ALA A 191 27.46 26.32 -6.02
C ALA A 191 27.50 26.60 -7.55
N SER A 192 26.52 27.33 -8.11
CA SER A 192 26.34 27.44 -9.57
C SER A 192 25.90 28.81 -10.09
N ALA A 193 26.02 29.89 -9.33
CA ALA A 193 25.70 31.23 -9.80
C ALA A 193 26.89 32.17 -9.56
N GLU A 194 27.33 32.86 -10.61
CA GLU A 194 28.43 33.86 -10.57
C GLU A 194 28.11 35.05 -9.65
N GLU A 195 26.85 35.21 -9.25
CA GLU A 195 26.38 36.15 -8.24
C GLU A 195 25.56 35.41 -7.19
N ALA A 196 26.22 34.96 -6.12
CA ALA A 196 25.53 34.41 -4.96
C ALA A 196 24.75 35.54 -4.26
N GLU A 197 23.52 35.77 -4.71
CA GLU A 197 22.56 36.65 -4.05
C GLU A 197 22.36 36.12 -2.63
N ARG A 198 22.85 36.87 -1.62
CA ARG A 198 22.79 36.45 -0.22
C ARG A 198 21.34 36.49 0.25
N ARG A 199 20.64 35.36 0.09
CA ARG A 199 19.24 35.23 0.50
C ARG A 199 19.10 35.47 2.00
N VAL A 200 18.07 36.21 2.39
CA VAL A 200 17.75 36.47 3.79
C VAL A 200 17.12 35.23 4.38
N VAL A 201 17.55 34.85 5.59
CA VAL A 201 16.98 33.74 6.36
C VAL A 201 16.29 34.30 7.59
N VAL A 202 15.07 33.83 7.85
CA VAL A 202 14.26 34.21 9.00
C VAL A 202 13.68 32.97 9.66
N GLU A 203 13.40 33.03 10.96
CA GLU A 203 12.64 31.99 11.65
C GLU A 203 11.14 32.26 11.51
N LEU A 204 10.40 31.26 11.05
CA LEU A 204 8.95 31.31 10.92
C LEU A 204 8.32 30.17 11.73
N GLN A 205 7.21 30.49 12.39
CA GLN A 205 6.37 29.51 13.06
C GLN A 205 5.31 29.02 12.07
N PHE A 206 5.15 27.70 11.96
CA PHE A 206 4.22 27.09 11.01
C PHE A 206 3.62 25.80 11.56
N ALA A 207 2.58 25.29 10.89
CA ALA A 207 2.02 23.97 11.14
C ALA A 207 1.75 23.19 9.84
N ILE A 208 1.94 21.87 9.91
CA ILE A 208 1.54 20.87 8.90
C ILE A 208 0.84 19.74 9.66
N GLY A 209 -0.42 19.46 9.33
CA GLY A 209 -1.23 18.54 10.11
C GLY A 209 -1.35 18.98 11.58
N ASP A 210 -1.07 18.06 12.50
CA ASP A 210 -1.00 18.28 13.94
C ASP A 210 0.40 18.75 14.43
N HIS A 211 1.37 18.91 13.52
CA HIS A 211 2.75 19.24 13.87
C HIS A 211 3.02 20.73 13.70
N GLN A 212 3.34 21.40 14.82
CA GLN A 212 3.74 22.80 14.86
C GLN A 212 5.22 22.93 15.20
N GLN A 213 5.93 23.78 14.46
CA GLN A 213 7.36 23.99 14.64
C GLN A 213 7.76 25.43 14.29
N VAL A 214 8.87 25.90 14.87
CA VAL A 214 9.60 27.09 14.40
C VAL A 214 10.84 26.60 13.64
N ALA A 215 11.03 27.08 12.41
CA ALA A 215 12.18 26.71 11.61
C ALA A 215 12.66 27.87 10.72
N GLU A 216 13.87 27.70 10.20
CA GLU A 216 14.49 28.66 9.30
C GLU A 216 13.93 28.52 7.88
N PHE A 217 13.54 29.65 7.30
CA PHE A 217 13.12 29.78 5.91
C PHE A 217 13.96 30.82 5.19
N THR A 218 14.34 30.47 3.97
CA THR A 218 14.95 31.42 3.05
C THR A 218 13.86 32.22 2.35
N LEU A 219 13.97 33.55 2.38
CA LEU A 219 13.12 34.44 1.57
C LEU A 219 13.61 34.40 0.12
N ALA A 220 12.75 33.96 -0.80
CA ALA A 220 13.10 33.79 -2.20
C ALA A 220 12.01 34.31 -3.14
N ASP A 221 12.41 34.81 -4.30
CA ASP A 221 11.47 35.01 -5.40
C ASP A 221 11.16 33.67 -6.06
N ARG A 222 9.87 33.29 -6.03
CA ARG A 222 9.32 32.04 -6.54
C ARG A 222 8.14 32.32 -7.47
N ALA A 223 8.01 33.54 -8.00
CA ALA A 223 6.87 33.93 -8.85
C ALA A 223 6.70 33.06 -10.11
N ASN A 224 7.79 32.44 -10.58
CA ASN A 224 7.78 31.53 -11.73
C ASN A 224 7.59 30.05 -11.36
N LEU A 225 7.31 29.74 -10.09
CA LEU A 225 7.13 28.36 -9.60
C LEU A 225 5.68 28.13 -9.16
N THR A 226 5.26 26.87 -9.21
CA THR A 226 3.87 26.46 -8.87
C THR A 226 3.53 26.60 -7.39
N TYR A 227 4.52 26.49 -6.50
CA TYR A 227 4.30 26.48 -5.05
C TYR A 227 5.12 27.56 -4.36
N GLU A 228 4.43 28.37 -3.56
CA GLU A 228 4.99 29.50 -2.81
C GLU A 228 5.87 29.00 -1.66
N VAL A 229 5.54 27.84 -1.08
CA VAL A 229 6.28 27.25 0.05
C VAL A 229 6.94 25.95 -0.39
N LEU A 230 8.21 25.80 -0.02
CA LEU A 230 8.97 24.56 -0.18
C LEU A 230 9.55 24.15 1.17
N ILE A 231 9.31 22.91 1.57
CA ILE A 231 9.80 22.30 2.82
C ILE A 231 10.98 21.40 2.49
N GLY A 232 12.16 21.80 2.95
CA GLY A 232 13.43 21.12 2.74
C GLY A 232 13.87 20.27 3.92
N ARG A 233 15.07 19.67 3.80
CA ARG A 233 15.62 18.76 4.81
C ARG A 233 15.85 19.38 6.19
N ASN A 234 16.06 20.70 6.29
CA ASN A 234 16.19 21.36 7.59
C ASN A 234 14.94 21.21 8.48
N ILE A 235 13.76 21.06 7.87
CA ILE A 235 12.51 20.76 8.57
C ILE A 235 12.25 19.26 8.56
N LEU A 236 12.46 18.56 7.45
CA LEU A 236 12.06 17.15 7.33
C LEU A 236 12.88 16.20 8.20
N ARG A 237 14.16 16.53 8.45
CA ARG A 237 15.05 15.70 9.25
C ARG A 237 14.45 15.43 10.61
N ASP A 238 14.46 14.16 10.99
CA ASP A 238 14.06 13.65 12.29
C ASP A 238 12.57 13.74 12.68
N VAL A 239 11.75 14.56 12.01
CA VAL A 239 10.33 14.76 12.37
C VAL A 239 9.32 14.23 11.35
N MET A 240 9.69 14.07 10.07
CA MET A 240 8.74 13.72 9.00
C MET A 240 9.24 12.56 8.12
N LEU A 241 8.30 11.83 7.51
CA LEU A 241 8.51 10.80 6.50
C LEU A 241 7.64 11.11 5.29
N ILE A 242 8.22 11.06 4.09
CA ILE A 242 7.52 11.44 2.87
C ILE A 242 6.96 10.18 2.19
N ASP A 243 5.66 10.16 1.96
CA ASP A 243 4.96 9.24 1.08
C ASP A 243 4.66 9.95 -0.23
N VAL A 244 5.52 9.73 -1.23
CA VAL A 244 5.41 10.37 -2.56
C VAL A 244 4.18 9.93 -3.36
N GLY A 245 3.47 8.87 -2.91
CA GLY A 245 2.23 8.42 -3.55
C GLY A 245 0.98 9.14 -3.04
N LYS A 246 1.14 10.09 -2.11
CA LYS A 246 0.04 10.83 -1.50
C LYS A 246 0.23 12.33 -1.64
N GLU A 247 -0.89 13.03 -1.68
CA GLU A 247 -0.97 14.48 -1.50
C GLU A 247 -1.95 14.75 -0.36
N PHE A 248 -1.71 15.80 0.42
CA PHE A 248 -2.55 16.19 1.55
C PHE A 248 -2.82 15.01 2.50
N ALA A 249 -1.74 14.31 2.88
CA ALA A 249 -1.84 13.17 3.79
C ALA A 249 -2.16 13.61 5.23
N THR A 250 -2.04 14.91 5.51
CA THR A 250 -2.36 15.51 6.81
C THR A 250 -3.51 16.51 6.72
N GLU A 251 -4.20 16.70 7.85
CA GLU A 251 -5.27 17.68 8.00
C GLU A 251 -4.91 18.64 9.13
N LEU A 252 -4.88 19.94 8.82
CA LEU A 252 -4.72 21.00 9.82
C LEU A 252 -5.94 21.02 10.76
N PRO A 253 -5.74 21.27 12.08
CA PRO A 253 -6.82 21.59 13.01
C PRO A 253 -7.76 22.69 12.50
N ASP A 254 -9.05 22.59 12.83
CA ASP A 254 -10.06 23.57 12.40
C ASP A 254 -9.77 24.98 12.93
N SER A 255 -9.17 25.09 14.13
CA SER A 255 -8.69 26.36 14.67
C SER A 255 -7.72 27.13 13.76
N TYR A 256 -6.93 26.46 12.91
CA TYR A 256 -6.09 27.17 11.92
C TYR A 256 -6.89 27.64 10.71
N ARG A 257 -7.92 26.89 10.30
CA ARG A 257 -8.81 27.27 9.21
C ARG A 257 -9.65 28.48 9.58
N GLU A 258 -10.17 28.52 10.81
CA GLU A 258 -10.91 29.66 11.35
C GLU A 258 -10.03 30.92 11.47
N ARG A 259 -8.78 30.77 11.92
CA ARG A 259 -7.83 31.91 11.97
C ARG A 259 -7.50 32.43 10.57
N ALA A 260 -7.39 31.55 9.59
CA ALA A 260 -7.11 31.92 8.21
C ALA A 260 -8.26 32.68 7.55
N THR A 261 -9.51 32.42 7.94
CA THR A 261 -10.67 33.15 7.42
C THR A 261 -10.95 34.46 8.15
N THR A 262 -10.57 34.57 9.43
CA THR A 262 -10.90 35.73 10.28
C THR A 262 -9.87 36.86 10.18
N GLY A 263 -8.65 36.57 9.72
CA GLY A 263 -7.63 37.59 9.46
C GLY A 263 -7.15 38.32 10.73
N ASP A 264 -7.10 37.63 11.86
CA ASP A 264 -6.80 38.24 13.15
C ASP A 264 -5.28 38.55 13.26
N ASP A 265 -4.93 39.81 12.98
CA ASP A 265 -3.62 40.42 13.26
C ASP A 265 -3.39 40.44 14.78
N SER A 266 -2.51 39.57 15.28
CA SER A 266 -1.95 39.63 16.65
C SER A 266 -0.44 39.78 16.63
#